data_AF-A0A495XZE0-F1
#
_entry.id   AF-A0A495XZE0-F1
#
_cell.length_a   1.000
_cell.length_b   1.000
_cell.length_c   1.000
_cell.angle_alpha   90.00
_cell.angle_beta   90.00
_cell.angle_gamma   90.00
#
_symmetry.space_group_name_H-M   'P 1'
#
loop_
_entity.id
_entity.type
_entity.pdbx_description
1 polymer ?
#
loop_
_entity_poly.entity_id
_entity_poly.type
_entity_poly.pdbx_seq_one_letter_code
_entity_poly.pdbx_strand_id
1 'polypeptide(L)'
;MLHVGIDLAWNTNARTGLAIVDSGGALVESAGVRTDDEIDAWLAPHAGSLVNVAIDAPLIVVDESGMRPVEKMLNQTYGRYDAGAYPARRSDPSMNPPRGGSLAARHGWNIDPAHGSSPTSPGCIEVYPHPAMVGLMSLGRTLKYKKKHAIGIRKPAFVELMERLEAIEPLRLSENPRWAELRAVVDGAYTMGAFNKIEDEVDAILCAHLAWLWHTDRSTLQVYGDVGTGYIVAPPPPNHPPSPRTSVSNPAQPHTAASLPSMTFTVDGVPATFATGGERPWRQAVKAAASTAMGTKPALTGRFAVEIDFVLPAPTIKGQGWDLDNLIKPTIDALGPVIGIRPGNWTSEQADDERVDRLVASKRTVTEGEKPLATITVSVVRDID
;
A
#
# COMPACT_ATOMS: atom_id res chain seq x y z
N MET A 1 -25.53 -20.75 2.42
CA MET A 1 -24.09 -20.98 2.66
C MET A 1 -23.39 -19.66 2.46
N LEU A 2 -22.42 -19.34 3.31
CA LEU A 2 -21.67 -18.09 3.29
C LEU A 2 -20.17 -18.39 3.24
N HIS A 3 -19.42 -17.55 2.54
CA HIS A 3 -17.97 -17.63 2.43
C HIS A 3 -17.38 -16.30 2.89
N VAL A 4 -16.36 -16.36 3.74
CA VAL A 4 -15.78 -15.18 4.39
C VAL A 4 -14.38 -14.93 3.87
N GLY A 5 -14.07 -13.66 3.62
CA GLY A 5 -12.72 -13.17 3.40
C GLY A 5 -12.27 -12.27 4.54
N ILE A 6 -11.00 -12.41 4.93
CA ILE A 6 -10.38 -11.60 5.98
C ILE A 6 -9.01 -11.12 5.48
N ASP A 7 -8.85 -9.82 5.24
CA ASP A 7 -7.51 -9.21 5.11
C ASP A 7 -7.01 -8.86 6.52
N LEU A 8 -6.24 -9.77 7.10
CA LEU A 8 -5.95 -9.80 8.52
C LEU A 8 -4.64 -9.08 8.82
N ALA A 9 -4.73 -7.97 9.55
CA ALA A 9 -3.53 -7.34 10.08
C ALA A 9 -2.78 -8.28 11.02
N TRP A 10 -1.45 -8.29 10.95
CA TRP A 10 -0.63 -9.17 11.80
C TRP A 10 -0.68 -8.82 13.29
N ASN A 11 -1.12 -7.60 13.64
CA ASN A 11 -1.36 -7.18 15.01
C ASN A 11 -2.79 -6.65 15.19
N THR A 12 -3.21 -6.55 16.45
CA THR A 12 -4.57 -6.17 16.84
C THR A 12 -4.85 -4.65 16.86
N ASN A 13 -3.84 -3.82 16.57
CA ASN A 13 -3.99 -2.36 16.55
C ASN A 13 -4.28 -1.81 15.14
N ALA A 14 -3.88 -2.56 14.12
CA ALA A 14 -4.11 -2.22 12.73
C ALA A 14 -5.49 -2.67 12.26
N ARG A 15 -5.99 -2.00 11.21
CA ARG A 15 -7.29 -2.30 10.62
C ARG A 15 -7.24 -3.66 9.92
N THR A 16 -8.35 -4.39 9.99
CA THR A 16 -8.60 -5.68 9.36
C THR A 16 -9.85 -5.54 8.52
N GLY A 17 -9.82 -6.00 7.28
CA GLY A 17 -10.99 -6.04 6.42
C GLY A 17 -11.74 -7.36 6.56
N LEU A 18 -13.06 -7.29 6.45
CA LEU A 18 -13.96 -8.44 6.48
C LEU A 18 -14.94 -8.34 5.31
N ALA A 19 -15.24 -9.47 4.67
CA ALA A 19 -16.29 -9.56 3.66
C ALA A 19 -16.97 -10.93 3.67
N ILE A 20 -18.27 -10.95 3.35
CA ILE A 20 -19.07 -12.16 3.17
C ILE A 20 -19.63 -12.18 1.76
N VAL A 21 -19.49 -13.31 1.08
CA VAL A 21 -20.23 -13.63 -0.14
C VAL A 21 -21.18 -14.79 0.09
N ASP A 22 -22.30 -14.81 -0.64
CA ASP A 22 -23.29 -15.88 -0.56
C ASP A 22 -22.89 -17.13 -1.39
N SER A 23 -23.79 -18.11 -1.48
CA SER A 23 -23.56 -19.33 -2.26
C SER A 23 -23.41 -19.09 -3.77
N GLY A 24 -23.96 -17.98 -4.29
CA GLY A 24 -23.78 -17.55 -5.67
C GLY A 24 -22.49 -16.74 -5.89
N GLY A 25 -21.78 -16.38 -4.81
CA GLY A 25 -20.57 -15.57 -4.85
C GLY A 25 -20.84 -14.06 -4.74
N ALA A 26 -22.10 -13.65 -4.57
CA ALA A 26 -22.47 -12.24 -4.50
C ALA A 26 -22.08 -11.63 -3.16
N LEU A 27 -21.53 -10.40 -3.18
CA LEU A 27 -21.19 -9.66 -1.96
C LEU A 27 -22.45 -9.37 -1.14
N VAL A 28 -22.47 -9.85 0.09
CA VAL A 28 -23.55 -9.63 1.07
C VAL A 28 -23.21 -8.42 1.94
N GLU A 29 -22.07 -8.48 2.62
CA GLU A 29 -21.65 -7.47 3.57
C GLU A 29 -20.11 -7.37 3.59
N SER A 30 -19.59 -6.18 3.88
CA SER A 30 -18.17 -5.97 4.19
C SER A 30 -18.02 -4.89 5.26
N ALA A 31 -16.93 -4.97 6.01
CA ALA A 31 -16.62 -4.05 7.09
C ALA A 31 -15.11 -3.95 7.29
N GLY A 32 -14.68 -2.94 8.05
CA GLY A 32 -13.33 -2.94 8.60
C GLY A 32 -13.34 -2.72 10.11
N VAL A 33 -12.65 -3.62 10.80
CA VAL A 33 -12.54 -3.71 12.26
C VAL A 33 -11.06 -3.63 12.67
N ARG A 34 -10.75 -3.83 13.95
CA ARG A 34 -9.38 -3.86 14.47
C ARG A 34 -9.12 -5.09 15.32
N THR A 35 -9.97 -5.34 16.31
CA THR A 35 -9.72 -6.37 17.32
C THR A 35 -10.31 -7.72 16.93
N ASP A 36 -9.79 -8.81 17.50
CA ASP A 36 -10.37 -10.15 17.30
C ASP A 36 -11.80 -10.24 17.85
N ASP A 37 -12.10 -9.54 18.95
CA ASP A 37 -13.47 -9.50 19.49
C ASP A 37 -14.45 -8.77 18.56
N GLU A 38 -14.00 -7.75 17.82
CA GLU A 38 -14.82 -7.12 16.77
C GLU A 38 -15.03 -8.06 15.58
N ILE A 39 -14.03 -8.87 15.22
CA ILE A 39 -14.17 -9.93 14.20
C ILE A 39 -15.22 -10.96 14.65
N ASP A 40 -15.10 -11.45 15.89
CA ASP A 40 -16.07 -12.40 16.48
C ASP A 40 -17.49 -11.84 16.45
N ALA A 41 -17.67 -10.60 16.92
CA ALA A 41 -18.97 -9.96 16.99
C ALA A 41 -19.60 -9.81 15.59
N TRP A 42 -18.78 -9.49 14.58
CA TRP A 42 -19.24 -9.36 13.20
C TRP A 42 -19.58 -10.71 12.57
N LEU A 43 -18.85 -11.78 12.89
CA LEU A 43 -19.11 -13.13 12.35
C LEU A 43 -20.24 -13.88 13.07
N ALA A 44 -20.52 -13.56 14.34
CA ALA A 44 -21.48 -14.28 15.17
C ALA A 44 -22.88 -14.49 14.53
N PRO A 45 -23.49 -13.51 13.83
CA PRO A 45 -24.78 -13.71 13.17
C PRO A 45 -24.76 -14.75 12.04
N HIS A 46 -23.58 -15.05 11.50
CA HIS A 46 -23.39 -15.87 10.30
C HIS A 46 -22.85 -17.27 10.58
N ALA A 47 -22.45 -17.57 11.82
CA ALA A 47 -21.74 -18.79 12.19
C ALA A 47 -22.43 -20.08 11.72
N GLY A 48 -23.78 -20.15 11.78
CA GLY A 48 -24.53 -21.34 11.36
C GLY A 48 -24.62 -21.57 9.85
N SER A 49 -24.17 -20.61 9.03
CA SER A 49 -24.21 -20.67 7.56
C SER A 49 -22.82 -20.62 6.91
N LEU A 50 -21.78 -20.36 7.70
CA LEU A 50 -20.40 -20.20 7.25
C LEU A 50 -19.81 -21.53 6.78
N VAL A 51 -19.34 -21.59 5.54
CA VAL A 51 -18.78 -22.82 4.96
C VAL A 51 -17.27 -22.75 4.83
N ASN A 52 -16.73 -21.63 4.36
CA ASN A 52 -15.29 -21.51 4.12
C ASN A 52 -14.81 -20.09 4.42
N VAL A 53 -13.60 -19.98 4.96
CA VAL A 53 -12.94 -18.74 5.31
C VAL A 53 -11.60 -18.65 4.58
N ALA A 54 -11.30 -17.53 3.94
CA ALA A 54 -9.98 -17.24 3.39
C ALA A 54 -9.36 -16.07 4.15
N ILE A 55 -8.14 -16.27 4.66
CA ILE A 55 -7.43 -15.28 5.47
C ILE A 55 -6.14 -14.88 4.74
N ASP A 56 -5.94 -13.58 4.48
CA ASP A 56 -4.66 -13.00 4.06
C ASP A 56 -3.75 -12.78 5.28
N ALA A 57 -3.34 -13.89 5.90
CA ALA A 57 -2.33 -13.93 6.93
C ALA A 57 -1.89 -15.38 7.19
N PRO A 58 -0.64 -15.60 7.63
CA PRO A 58 -0.15 -16.93 7.95
C PRO A 58 -1.08 -17.71 8.90
N LEU A 59 -1.45 -18.93 8.51
CA LEU A 59 -2.15 -19.88 9.40
C LEU A 59 -1.16 -20.74 10.18
N ILE A 60 -0.05 -21.12 9.55
CA ILE A 60 0.93 -22.06 10.10
C ILE A 60 2.32 -21.47 9.92
N VAL A 61 3.01 -21.20 11.04
CA VAL A 61 4.40 -20.73 11.04
C VAL A 61 5.21 -21.65 11.95
N VAL A 62 6.09 -22.45 11.36
CA VAL A 62 6.94 -23.41 12.08
C VAL A 62 8.40 -22.97 12.10
N ASP A 63 8.84 -22.23 11.08
CA ASP A 63 10.22 -21.78 10.93
C ASP A 63 10.58 -20.69 11.94
N GLU A 64 11.69 -20.88 12.66
CA GLU A 64 12.23 -19.86 13.57
C GLU A 64 12.80 -18.65 12.82
N SER A 65 13.38 -18.86 11.64
CA SER A 65 13.97 -17.80 10.82
C SER A 65 13.85 -18.09 9.32
N GLY A 66 14.06 -17.06 8.48
CA GLY A 66 13.97 -17.20 7.03
C GLY A 66 12.54 -17.20 6.49
N MET A 67 12.37 -17.78 5.29
CA MET A 67 11.09 -17.99 4.61
C MET A 67 10.64 -19.45 4.74
N ARG A 68 9.35 -19.67 4.98
CA ARG A 68 8.69 -20.97 4.88
C ARG A 68 8.85 -21.53 3.46
N PRO A 69 8.79 -22.86 3.27
CA PRO A 69 8.82 -23.47 1.93
C PRO A 69 7.79 -22.86 0.97
N VAL A 70 6.59 -22.56 1.46
CA VAL A 70 5.52 -21.95 0.65
C VAL A 70 5.88 -20.58 0.07
N GLU A 71 6.52 -19.68 0.83
CA GLU A 71 6.89 -18.37 0.27
C GLU A 71 7.96 -18.50 -0.80
N LYS A 72 8.88 -19.46 -0.66
CA LYS A 72 9.89 -19.73 -1.70
C LYS A 72 9.22 -20.19 -2.99
N MET A 73 8.22 -21.08 -2.90
CA MET A 73 7.44 -21.53 -4.04
C MET A 73 6.69 -20.37 -4.69
N LEU A 74 5.95 -19.57 -3.92
CA LEU A 74 5.26 -18.40 -4.47
C LEU A 74 6.22 -17.38 -5.07
N ASN A 75 7.38 -17.14 -4.47
CA ASN A 75 8.37 -16.20 -5.00
C ASN A 75 8.97 -16.68 -6.33
N GLN A 76 9.15 -18.00 -6.49
CA GLN A 76 9.55 -18.58 -7.78
C GLN A 76 8.47 -18.42 -8.85
N THR A 77 7.19 -18.61 -8.50
CA THR A 77 6.07 -18.54 -9.45
C THR A 77 5.67 -17.10 -9.79
N TYR A 78 5.54 -16.25 -8.78
CA TYR A 78 4.92 -14.92 -8.85
C TYR A 78 5.90 -13.76 -8.69
N GLY A 79 7.15 -14.01 -8.24
CA GLY A 79 8.13 -12.94 -8.00
C GLY A 79 8.42 -12.09 -9.24
N ARG A 80 8.34 -12.67 -10.45
CA ARG A 80 8.51 -11.93 -11.71
C ARG A 80 7.40 -10.89 -11.99
N TYR A 81 6.26 -11.00 -11.32
CA TYR A 81 5.11 -10.08 -11.37
C TYR A 81 5.09 -9.07 -10.19
N ASP A 82 6.13 -9.05 -9.36
CA ASP A 82 6.19 -8.32 -8.07
C ASP A 82 5.21 -8.83 -7.00
N ALA A 83 4.64 -10.03 -7.18
CA ALA A 83 3.67 -10.66 -6.28
C ALA A 83 4.34 -11.71 -5.37
N GLY A 84 5.54 -11.40 -4.88
CA GLY A 84 6.27 -12.25 -3.95
C GLY A 84 5.83 -12.06 -2.51
N ALA A 85 5.72 -13.17 -1.77
CA ALA A 85 5.37 -13.18 -0.35
C ALA A 85 6.57 -12.80 0.53
N TYR A 86 6.27 -12.10 1.63
CA TYR A 86 7.25 -11.78 2.66
C TYR A 86 7.47 -12.98 3.60
N PRO A 87 8.67 -13.12 4.21
CA PRO A 87 8.93 -14.24 5.12
C PRO A 87 8.06 -14.16 6.38
N ALA A 88 7.34 -15.25 6.68
CA ALA A 88 6.70 -15.48 7.98
C ALA A 88 7.58 -16.41 8.83
N ARG A 89 7.96 -15.97 10.03
CA ARG A 89 8.91 -16.69 10.91
C ARG A 89 8.63 -16.38 12.37
N ARG A 90 8.89 -17.33 13.27
CA ARG A 90 8.58 -17.20 14.71
C ARG A 90 9.46 -16.19 15.46
N SER A 91 10.62 -15.84 14.91
CA SER A 91 11.42 -14.72 15.41
C SER A 91 10.75 -13.36 15.25
N ASP A 92 9.70 -13.26 14.42
CA ASP A 92 8.77 -12.13 14.45
C ASP A 92 7.70 -12.37 15.53
N PRO A 93 7.61 -11.53 16.59
CA PRO A 93 6.64 -11.73 17.66
C PRO A 93 5.18 -11.73 17.19
N SER A 94 4.86 -11.09 16.04
CA SER A 94 3.50 -11.10 15.47
C SER A 94 3.13 -12.43 14.79
N MET A 95 4.10 -13.34 14.66
CA MET A 95 3.98 -14.64 13.99
C MET A 95 4.19 -15.82 14.94
N ASN A 96 4.23 -15.58 16.26
CA ASN A 96 4.45 -16.61 17.27
C ASN A 96 3.54 -16.43 18.51
N PRO A 97 2.30 -16.93 18.48
CA PRO A 97 1.67 -17.65 17.37
C PRO A 97 1.22 -16.70 16.25
N PRO A 98 1.05 -17.17 15.00
CA PRO A 98 0.49 -16.35 13.94
C PRO A 98 -0.99 -16.06 14.21
N ARG A 99 -1.41 -14.81 13.96
CA ARG A 99 -2.78 -14.34 14.24
C ARG A 99 -3.83 -15.12 13.43
N GLY A 100 -3.56 -15.44 12.16
CA GLY A 100 -4.47 -16.23 11.33
C GLY A 100 -4.75 -17.61 11.91
N GLY A 101 -3.70 -18.33 12.30
CA GLY A 101 -3.84 -19.63 12.96
C GLY A 101 -4.56 -19.55 14.30
N SER A 102 -4.30 -18.50 15.08
CA SER A 102 -4.98 -18.25 16.35
C SER A 102 -6.48 -18.01 16.17
N LEU A 103 -6.87 -17.24 15.14
CA LEU A 103 -8.26 -16.96 14.81
C LEU A 103 -8.98 -18.25 14.33
N ALA A 104 -8.34 -19.03 13.46
CA ALA A 104 -8.90 -20.32 13.02
C ALA A 104 -9.13 -21.28 14.19
N ALA A 105 -8.17 -21.39 15.12
CA ALA A 105 -8.31 -22.20 16.33
C ALA A 105 -9.44 -21.68 17.24
N ARG A 106 -9.55 -20.35 17.39
CA ARG A 106 -10.61 -19.70 18.20
C ARG A 106 -12.01 -20.05 17.72
N HIS A 107 -12.23 -20.15 16.41
CA HIS A 107 -13.53 -20.50 15.83
C HIS A 107 -13.70 -21.99 15.49
N GLY A 108 -12.68 -22.83 15.73
CA GLY A 108 -12.71 -24.23 15.38
C GLY A 108 -12.75 -24.50 13.87
N TRP A 109 -12.20 -23.61 13.04
CA TRP A 109 -12.14 -23.81 11.60
C TRP A 109 -11.06 -24.83 11.24
N ASN A 110 -11.37 -25.69 10.26
CA ASN A 110 -10.44 -26.69 9.78
C ASN A 110 -9.45 -26.07 8.79
N ILE A 111 -8.18 -26.05 9.18
CA ILE A 111 -7.10 -25.46 8.37
C ILE A 111 -6.43 -26.44 7.40
N ASP A 112 -6.83 -27.71 7.36
CA ASP A 112 -6.27 -28.65 6.38
C ASP A 112 -6.95 -28.44 5.01
N PRO A 113 -6.22 -27.96 4.00
CA PRO A 113 -6.82 -27.63 2.71
C PRO A 113 -7.35 -28.89 2.01
N ALA A 114 -6.88 -30.09 2.32
CA ALA A 114 -7.36 -31.34 1.73
C ALA A 114 -8.76 -31.74 2.20
N HIS A 115 -9.24 -31.20 3.31
CA HIS A 115 -10.56 -31.51 3.84
C HIS A 115 -11.65 -30.67 3.16
N GLY A 116 -12.79 -31.32 2.91
CA GLY A 116 -13.99 -30.62 2.44
C GLY A 116 -14.57 -29.72 3.55
N SER A 117 -15.24 -28.65 3.15
CA SER A 117 -15.78 -27.65 4.07
C SER A 117 -17.31 -27.69 4.11
N SER A 118 -17.91 -27.50 5.28
CA SER A 118 -19.37 -27.48 5.47
C SER A 118 -19.76 -26.51 6.61
N PRO A 119 -21.05 -26.15 6.77
CA PRO A 119 -21.48 -25.33 7.91
C PRO A 119 -21.19 -25.92 9.29
N THR A 120 -21.06 -27.25 9.39
CA THR A 120 -20.75 -27.95 10.65
C THR A 120 -19.26 -28.16 10.88
N SER A 121 -18.44 -27.93 9.85
CA SER A 121 -16.98 -27.98 9.90
C SER A 121 -16.42 -26.98 8.88
N PRO A 122 -16.46 -25.67 9.17
CA PRO A 122 -16.04 -24.67 8.22
C PRO A 122 -14.54 -24.82 7.90
N GLY A 123 -14.21 -24.72 6.62
CA GLY A 123 -12.82 -24.70 6.17
C GLY A 123 -12.19 -23.32 6.41
N CYS A 124 -10.88 -23.29 6.61
CA CYS A 124 -10.10 -22.06 6.65
C CYS A 124 -8.81 -22.25 5.85
N ILE A 125 -8.57 -21.36 4.88
CA ILE A 125 -7.38 -21.39 4.04
C ILE A 125 -6.60 -20.08 4.13
N GLU A 126 -5.28 -20.20 4.10
CA GLU A 126 -4.38 -19.07 3.91
C GLU A 126 -4.42 -18.66 2.44
N VAL A 127 -4.66 -17.39 2.15
CA VAL A 127 -4.64 -16.84 0.79
C VAL A 127 -3.67 -15.68 0.70
N TYR A 128 -3.31 -15.29 -0.53
CA TYR A 128 -2.51 -14.09 -0.78
C TYR A 128 -3.09 -13.32 -1.98
N PRO A 129 -3.70 -12.12 -1.77
CA PRO A 129 -4.40 -11.37 -2.81
C PRO A 129 -3.56 -11.02 -4.05
N HIS A 130 -2.27 -10.71 -3.90
CA HIS A 130 -1.45 -10.30 -5.03
C HIS A 130 -1.28 -11.40 -6.11
N PRO A 131 -0.88 -12.65 -5.77
CA PRO A 131 -0.93 -13.78 -6.70
C PRO A 131 -2.32 -14.02 -7.30
N ALA A 132 -3.39 -13.86 -6.51
CA ALA A 132 -4.75 -14.01 -7.00
C ALA A 132 -5.10 -12.98 -8.09
N MET A 133 -4.79 -11.70 -7.88
CA MET A 133 -4.98 -10.67 -8.90
C MET A 133 -4.14 -10.94 -10.15
N VAL A 134 -2.90 -11.40 -10.00
CA VAL A 134 -2.04 -11.76 -11.14
C VAL A 134 -2.63 -12.90 -11.95
N GLY A 135 -3.02 -14.00 -11.29
CA GLY A 135 -3.51 -15.21 -11.96
C GLY A 135 -4.93 -15.05 -12.54
N LEU A 136 -5.86 -14.49 -11.76
CA LEU A 136 -7.28 -14.43 -12.13
C LEU A 136 -7.63 -13.21 -12.99
N MET A 137 -6.96 -12.07 -12.78
CA MET A 137 -7.24 -10.82 -13.53
C MET A 137 -6.23 -10.58 -14.66
N SER A 138 -5.37 -11.57 -14.95
CA SER A 138 -4.32 -11.51 -15.98
C SER A 138 -3.39 -10.29 -15.85
N LEU A 139 -3.08 -9.87 -14.62
CA LEU A 139 -2.19 -8.70 -14.43
C LEU A 139 -0.75 -9.03 -14.82
N GLY A 140 -0.13 -8.14 -15.60
CA GLY A 140 1.30 -8.24 -15.92
C GLY A 140 2.21 -8.02 -14.71
N ARG A 141 1.77 -7.25 -13.69
CA ARG A 141 2.40 -7.03 -12.38
C ARG A 141 1.36 -6.62 -11.35
N THR A 142 1.70 -6.68 -10.06
CA THR A 142 0.83 -6.17 -8.97
C THR A 142 0.42 -4.71 -9.19
N LEU A 143 -0.83 -4.37 -8.89
CA LEU A 143 -1.30 -3.00 -8.75
C LEU A 143 -0.66 -2.33 -7.52
N LYS A 144 -0.22 -1.08 -7.66
CA LYS A 144 0.52 -0.35 -6.61
C LYS A 144 -0.41 0.48 -5.71
N TYR A 145 -1.48 -0.15 -5.23
CA TYR A 145 -2.54 0.49 -4.41
C TYR A 145 -2.29 0.43 -2.89
N LYS A 146 -1.33 -0.38 -2.43
CA LYS A 146 -1.00 -0.52 -1.01
C LYS A 146 -0.37 0.77 -0.43
N LYS A 147 -0.58 1.03 0.88
CA LYS A 147 -0.18 2.25 1.62
C LYS A 147 1.26 2.78 1.44
N LYS A 148 2.21 1.94 1.00
CA LYS A 148 3.62 2.31 0.79
C LYS A 148 3.86 3.19 -0.45
N HIS A 149 2.87 3.32 -1.33
CA HIS A 149 2.97 4.08 -2.56
C HIS A 149 2.39 5.49 -2.40
N ALA A 150 3.02 6.46 -3.06
CA ALA A 150 2.52 7.83 -3.13
C ALA A 150 1.13 7.90 -3.78
N ILE A 151 0.32 8.88 -3.39
CA ILE A 151 -1.08 8.99 -3.83
C ILE A 151 -1.26 8.99 -5.35
N GLY A 152 -0.32 9.60 -6.10
CA GLY A 152 -0.38 9.67 -7.56
C GLY A 152 -0.20 8.33 -8.26
N ILE A 153 0.47 7.38 -7.61
CA ILE A 153 0.59 5.98 -8.04
C ILE A 153 -0.60 5.17 -7.51
N ARG A 154 -0.94 5.44 -6.24
CA ARG A 154 -1.92 4.67 -5.49
C ARG A 154 -3.34 4.84 -6.04
N LYS A 155 -3.78 6.06 -6.34
CA LYS A 155 -5.14 6.33 -6.82
C LYS A 155 -5.45 5.62 -8.16
N PRO A 156 -4.65 5.77 -9.22
CA PRO A 156 -4.89 5.04 -10.47
C PRO A 156 -4.89 3.53 -10.26
N ALA A 157 -3.97 3.00 -9.44
CA ALA A 157 -3.92 1.58 -9.13
C ALA A 157 -5.15 1.09 -8.34
N PHE A 158 -5.71 1.93 -7.47
CA PHE A 158 -6.93 1.62 -6.71
C PHE A 158 -8.17 1.66 -7.61
N VAL A 159 -8.25 2.63 -8.52
CA VAL A 159 -9.30 2.70 -9.55
C VAL A 159 -9.28 1.45 -10.41
N GLU A 160 -8.11 1.06 -10.93
CA GLU A 160 -7.94 -0.16 -11.73
C GLU A 160 -8.30 -1.42 -10.93
N LEU A 161 -7.94 -1.49 -9.63
CA LEU A 161 -8.33 -2.60 -8.77
C LEU A 161 -9.85 -2.71 -8.66
N MET A 162 -10.54 -1.59 -8.42
CA MET A 162 -11.99 -1.59 -8.29
C MET A 162 -12.69 -1.97 -9.60
N GLU A 163 -12.24 -1.45 -10.74
CA GLU A 163 -12.79 -1.83 -12.06
C GLU A 163 -12.63 -3.33 -12.33
N ARG A 164 -11.49 -3.91 -11.94
CA ARG A 164 -11.24 -5.36 -12.10
C ARG A 164 -12.07 -6.20 -11.16
N LEU A 165 -12.32 -5.73 -9.94
CA LEU A 165 -13.22 -6.41 -9.00
C LEU A 165 -14.67 -6.32 -9.49
N GLU A 166 -15.10 -5.18 -10.04
CA GLU A 166 -16.43 -5.01 -10.64
C GLU A 166 -16.65 -5.91 -11.86
N ALA A 167 -15.59 -6.25 -12.59
CA ALA A 167 -15.63 -7.19 -13.70
C ALA A 167 -15.80 -8.67 -13.29
N ILE A 168 -15.65 -9.00 -11.99
CA ILE A 168 -15.95 -10.34 -11.47
C ILE A 168 -17.46 -10.45 -11.29
N GLU A 169 -18.14 -10.94 -12.33
CA GLU A 169 -19.61 -11.01 -12.37
C GLU A 169 -20.25 -11.64 -11.12
N PRO A 170 -19.74 -12.77 -10.58
CA PRO A 170 -20.37 -13.40 -9.42
C PRO A 170 -20.46 -12.50 -8.19
N LEU A 171 -19.53 -11.54 -8.04
CA LEU A 171 -19.52 -10.64 -6.88
C LEU A 171 -20.69 -9.64 -6.87
N ARG A 172 -21.29 -9.32 -8.03
CA ARG A 172 -22.41 -8.38 -8.18
C ARG A 172 -22.18 -7.03 -7.47
N LEU A 173 -20.95 -6.53 -7.51
CA LEU A 173 -20.52 -5.37 -6.71
C LEU A 173 -21.31 -4.09 -7.01
N SER A 174 -21.70 -3.88 -8.27
CA SER A 174 -22.49 -2.71 -8.68
C SER A 174 -23.88 -2.63 -8.04
N GLU A 175 -24.38 -3.74 -7.50
CA GLU A 175 -25.67 -3.81 -6.80
C GLU A 175 -25.54 -3.64 -5.29
N ASN A 176 -24.30 -3.68 -4.75
CA ASN A 176 -24.08 -3.66 -3.31
C ASN A 176 -23.90 -2.22 -2.79
N PRO A 177 -24.74 -1.73 -1.85
CA PRO A 177 -24.64 -0.37 -1.34
C PRO A 177 -23.30 -0.07 -0.65
N ARG A 178 -22.72 -1.05 0.06
CA ARG A 178 -21.43 -0.87 0.73
C ARG A 178 -20.31 -0.72 -0.29
N TRP A 179 -20.35 -1.48 -1.39
CA TRP A 179 -19.40 -1.28 -2.49
C TRP A 179 -19.50 0.12 -3.10
N ALA A 180 -20.72 0.65 -3.30
CA ALA A 180 -20.91 2.01 -3.79
C ALA A 180 -20.29 3.06 -2.86
N GLU A 181 -20.34 2.87 -1.53
CA GLU A 181 -19.64 3.72 -0.56
C GLU A 181 -18.11 3.65 -0.71
N LEU A 182 -17.56 2.45 -0.85
CA LEU A 182 -16.11 2.26 -1.08
C LEU A 182 -15.68 2.93 -2.39
N ARG A 183 -16.46 2.78 -3.45
CA ARG A 183 -16.22 3.40 -4.76
C ARG A 183 -16.23 4.93 -4.67
N ALA A 184 -17.22 5.50 -3.96
CA ALA A 184 -17.30 6.94 -3.73
C ALA A 184 -16.07 7.49 -2.98
N VAL A 185 -15.49 6.71 -2.06
CA VAL A 185 -14.22 7.08 -1.40
C VAL A 185 -13.08 7.16 -2.42
N VAL A 186 -12.97 6.21 -3.35
CA VAL A 186 -11.90 6.20 -4.36
C VAL A 186 -12.05 7.34 -5.36
N ASP A 187 -13.27 7.59 -5.81
CA ASP A 187 -13.57 8.65 -6.77
C ASP A 187 -13.36 10.04 -6.14
N GLY A 188 -13.93 10.27 -4.96
CA GLY A 188 -13.96 11.57 -4.30
C GLY A 188 -12.72 11.91 -3.47
N ALA A 189 -12.04 10.93 -2.87
CA ALA A 189 -10.92 11.20 -1.96
C ALA A 189 -9.55 11.17 -2.68
N TYR A 190 -8.64 12.03 -2.19
CA TYR A 190 -7.23 12.10 -2.61
C TYR A 190 -6.28 12.09 -1.41
N THR A 191 -6.73 11.62 -0.24
CA THR A 191 -5.89 11.54 0.96
C THR A 191 -5.44 10.11 1.21
N MET A 192 -4.21 9.94 1.69
CA MET A 192 -3.70 8.63 2.10
C MET A 192 -4.58 8.00 3.18
N GLY A 193 -5.11 8.81 4.10
CA GLY A 193 -6.01 8.37 5.16
C GLY A 193 -7.32 7.78 4.63
N ALA A 194 -7.88 8.32 3.56
CA ALA A 194 -9.10 7.78 2.95
C ALA A 194 -8.86 6.39 2.36
N PHE A 195 -7.80 6.21 1.58
CA PHE A 195 -7.46 4.88 1.02
C PHE A 195 -7.06 3.88 2.11
N ASN A 196 -6.34 4.31 3.15
CA ASN A 196 -6.02 3.45 4.29
C ASN A 196 -7.27 2.95 5.03
N LYS A 197 -8.38 3.69 4.98
CA LYS A 197 -9.66 3.32 5.59
C LYS A 197 -10.47 2.34 4.73
N ILE A 198 -10.04 1.98 3.53
CA ILE A 198 -10.79 1.06 2.66
C ILE A 198 -9.94 -0.07 2.09
N GLU A 199 -8.61 0.06 2.07
CA GLU A 199 -7.65 -0.91 1.53
C GLU A 199 -7.94 -2.34 2.01
N ASP A 200 -7.87 -2.59 3.32
CA ASP A 200 -8.04 -3.95 3.87
C ASP A 200 -9.45 -4.51 3.57
N GLU A 201 -10.47 -3.66 3.54
CA GLU A 201 -11.86 -4.07 3.28
C GLU A 201 -12.07 -4.49 1.82
N VAL A 202 -11.43 -3.79 0.88
CA VAL A 202 -11.43 -4.17 -0.55
C VAL A 202 -10.66 -5.47 -0.77
N ASP A 203 -9.52 -5.66 -0.09
CA ASP A 203 -8.75 -6.90 -0.18
C ASP A 203 -9.49 -8.09 0.47
N ALA A 204 -10.27 -7.84 1.53
CA ALA A 204 -11.13 -8.85 2.13
C ALA A 204 -12.24 -9.33 1.19
N ILE A 205 -12.79 -8.44 0.33
CA ILE A 205 -13.76 -8.84 -0.71
C ILE A 205 -13.12 -9.82 -1.69
N LEU A 206 -11.88 -9.57 -2.12
CA LEU A 206 -11.15 -10.54 -2.95
C LEU A 206 -10.89 -11.84 -2.19
N CYS A 207 -10.53 -11.79 -0.91
CA CYS A 207 -10.38 -12.99 -0.09
C CYS A 207 -11.69 -13.78 -0.02
N ALA A 208 -12.85 -13.12 0.11
CA ALA A 208 -14.15 -13.79 0.17
C ALA A 208 -14.47 -14.47 -1.17
N HIS A 209 -14.11 -13.84 -2.29
CA HIS A 209 -14.20 -14.46 -3.61
C HIS A 209 -13.32 -15.72 -3.71
N LEU A 210 -12.10 -15.69 -3.17
CA LEU A 210 -11.22 -16.86 -3.13
C LEU A 210 -11.78 -17.97 -2.22
N ALA A 211 -12.39 -17.62 -1.09
CA ALA A 211 -13.08 -18.58 -0.22
C ALA A 211 -14.25 -19.27 -0.94
N TRP A 212 -15.01 -18.53 -1.75
CA TRP A 212 -16.09 -19.06 -2.57
C TRP A 212 -15.55 -19.96 -3.68
N LEU A 213 -14.58 -19.49 -4.48
CA LEU A 213 -13.93 -20.28 -5.54
C LEU A 213 -13.34 -21.58 -5.00
N TRP A 214 -12.66 -21.55 -3.86
CA TRP A 214 -12.09 -22.75 -3.24
C TRP A 214 -13.14 -23.82 -2.94
N HIS A 215 -14.36 -23.39 -2.62
CA HIS A 215 -15.48 -24.28 -2.34
C HIS A 215 -16.22 -24.74 -3.60
N THR A 216 -16.46 -23.84 -4.56
CA THR A 216 -17.35 -24.10 -5.72
C THR A 216 -16.61 -24.52 -6.98
N ASP A 217 -15.40 -24.01 -7.21
CA ASP A 217 -14.54 -24.33 -8.34
C ASP A 217 -13.07 -24.42 -7.92
N ARG A 218 -12.79 -25.45 -7.14
CA ARG A 218 -11.47 -25.73 -6.57
C ARG A 218 -10.36 -25.83 -7.62
N SER A 219 -10.69 -26.08 -8.89
CA SER A 219 -9.70 -26.20 -9.98
C SER A 219 -9.05 -24.87 -10.37
N THR A 220 -9.68 -23.74 -10.04
CA THR A 220 -9.17 -22.38 -10.29
C THR A 220 -7.99 -22.00 -9.39
N LEU A 221 -7.81 -22.73 -8.29
CA LEU A 221 -6.81 -22.48 -7.26
C LEU A 221 -6.00 -23.76 -6.99
N GLN A 222 -4.83 -23.60 -6.39
CA GLN A 222 -4.01 -24.72 -5.93
C GLN A 222 -3.30 -24.38 -4.62
N VAL A 223 -2.89 -25.43 -3.91
CA VAL A 223 -2.10 -25.32 -2.69
C VAL A 223 -0.62 -25.19 -3.07
N TYR A 224 0.04 -24.16 -2.59
CA TYR A 224 1.50 -24.05 -2.56
C TYR A 224 1.97 -24.37 -1.15
N GLY A 225 2.91 -25.31 -0.99
CA GLY A 225 3.32 -25.82 0.32
C GLY A 225 2.45 -26.98 0.81
N ASP A 226 2.38 -27.17 2.13
CA ASP A 226 1.64 -28.27 2.76
C ASP A 226 1.18 -27.91 4.18
N VAL A 227 0.23 -28.66 4.73
CA VAL A 227 -0.33 -28.39 6.07
C VAL A 227 0.69 -28.57 7.21
N GLY A 228 1.77 -29.33 7.00
CA GLY A 228 2.80 -29.55 8.02
C GLY A 228 3.77 -28.38 8.14
N THR A 229 4.14 -27.76 7.02
CA THR A 229 5.13 -26.65 6.97
C THR A 229 4.52 -25.27 6.69
N GLY A 230 3.22 -25.23 6.41
CA GLY A 230 2.49 -24.03 6.00
C GLY A 230 2.25 -24.00 4.50
N TYR A 231 1.12 -23.41 4.11
CA TYR A 231 0.68 -23.36 2.74
C TYR A 231 -0.05 -22.05 2.44
N ILE A 232 -0.19 -21.74 1.15
CA ILE A 232 -0.99 -20.63 0.63
C ILE A 232 -1.79 -21.17 -0.55
N VAL A 233 -3.08 -20.88 -0.58
CA VAL A 233 -3.95 -21.15 -1.71
C VAL A 233 -3.94 -19.94 -2.64
N ALA A 234 -3.54 -20.18 -3.89
CA ALA A 234 -3.47 -19.16 -4.94
C ALA A 234 -3.72 -19.81 -6.31
N PRO A 235 -3.95 -19.04 -7.39
CA PRO A 235 -4.10 -19.60 -8.73
C PRO A 235 -2.89 -20.44 -9.18
N PRO A 236 -3.02 -21.25 -10.25
CA PRO A 236 -1.86 -21.87 -10.89
C PRO A 236 -0.91 -20.81 -11.50
N PRO A 237 0.33 -21.21 -11.87
CA PRO A 237 1.29 -20.32 -12.49
C PRO A 237 0.68 -19.59 -13.69
N PRO A 238 0.83 -18.25 -13.79
CA PRO A 238 0.18 -17.51 -14.86
C PRO A 238 0.73 -17.90 -16.24
N ASN A 239 -0.17 -18.02 -17.22
CA ASN A 239 0.14 -18.41 -18.59
C ASN A 239 0.56 -17.22 -19.48
N HIS A 240 0.51 -15.98 -18.97
CA HIS A 240 0.96 -14.77 -19.63
C HIS A 240 2.31 -14.28 -19.10
N PRO A 241 3.15 -13.62 -19.91
CA PRO A 241 4.40 -13.04 -19.43
C PRO A 241 4.15 -11.84 -18.50
N PRO A 242 5.05 -11.55 -17.55
CA PRO A 242 4.98 -10.32 -16.78
C PRO A 242 5.16 -9.12 -17.71
N SER A 243 4.45 -8.02 -17.44
CA SER A 243 4.68 -6.78 -18.18
C SER A 243 6.10 -6.27 -17.91
N PRO A 244 6.74 -5.55 -18.86
CA PRO A 244 8.04 -4.95 -18.63
C PRO A 244 8.03 -4.16 -17.33
N ARG A 245 9.08 -4.32 -16.52
CA ARG A 245 9.28 -3.42 -15.39
C ARG A 245 9.51 -2.06 -16.02
N THR A 246 8.65 -1.08 -15.77
CA THR A 246 8.95 0.29 -16.14
C THR A 246 10.22 0.63 -15.37
N SER A 247 11.38 0.58 -16.04
CA SER A 247 12.58 1.16 -15.49
C SER A 247 12.20 2.61 -15.25
N VAL A 248 12.32 3.08 -14.02
CA VAL A 248 12.47 4.51 -13.77
C VAL A 248 13.87 4.91 -14.26
N SER A 249 14.19 4.59 -15.52
CA SER A 249 14.76 5.58 -16.39
C SER A 249 13.69 6.67 -16.47
N ASN A 250 14.03 7.90 -16.12
CA ASN A 250 13.28 9.04 -16.64
C ASN A 250 13.47 9.00 -18.16
N PRO A 251 12.44 8.64 -18.95
CA PRO A 251 12.17 9.48 -20.09
C PRO A 251 10.67 9.78 -20.22
N ALA A 252 10.42 11.05 -20.54
CA ALA A 252 9.24 11.61 -21.19
C ALA A 252 8.11 10.62 -21.52
N GLN A 253 6.98 10.73 -20.82
CA GLN A 253 5.72 10.20 -21.33
C GLN A 253 5.07 11.24 -22.26
N PRO A 254 4.67 10.85 -23.48
CA PRO A 254 3.73 11.60 -24.28
C PRO A 254 2.35 10.96 -24.16
N HIS A 255 1.51 11.43 -23.23
CA HIS A 255 0.05 11.28 -23.34
C HIS A 255 -0.65 12.56 -22.86
N THR A 256 -1.42 13.10 -23.78
CA THR A 256 -2.07 14.42 -23.78
C THR A 256 -3.26 14.49 -22.82
N ALA A 257 -2.99 14.91 -21.59
CA ALA A 257 -3.82 15.84 -20.84
C ALA A 257 -2.85 16.92 -20.36
N ALA A 258 -3.19 18.21 -20.46
CA ALA A 258 -2.26 19.29 -20.13
C ALA A 258 -1.78 19.13 -18.67
N SER A 259 -0.59 18.54 -18.47
CA SER A 259 0.00 18.35 -17.16
C SER A 259 0.35 19.72 -16.62
N LEU A 260 -0.21 20.10 -15.48
CA LEU A 260 0.21 21.30 -14.78
C LEU A 260 1.73 21.25 -14.53
N PRO A 261 2.44 22.40 -14.61
CA PRO A 261 3.90 22.43 -14.50
C PRO A 261 4.41 21.77 -13.22
N SER A 262 5.50 21.01 -13.31
CA SER A 262 6.22 20.49 -12.14
C SER A 262 7.73 20.59 -12.33
N MET A 263 8.45 20.62 -11.22
CA MET A 263 9.91 20.69 -11.17
C MET A 263 10.43 19.71 -10.11
N THR A 264 11.32 18.81 -10.50
CA THR A 264 11.98 17.86 -9.58
C THR A 264 13.49 18.04 -9.66
N PHE A 265 14.15 18.08 -8.50
CA PHE A 265 15.60 18.22 -8.41
C PHE A 265 16.16 17.56 -7.16
N THR A 266 17.45 17.26 -7.19
CA THR A 266 18.19 16.65 -6.10
C THR A 266 19.13 17.68 -5.49
N VAL A 267 19.18 17.71 -4.16
CA VAL A 267 20.03 18.59 -3.37
C VAL A 267 21.11 17.73 -2.72
N ASP A 268 22.33 17.85 -3.23
CA ASP A 268 23.51 17.22 -2.61
C ASP A 268 23.92 18.00 -1.36
N GLY A 269 24.02 17.31 -0.23
CA GLY A 269 24.39 17.90 1.05
C GLY A 269 23.66 17.27 2.22
N VAL A 270 24.10 17.60 3.45
CA VAL A 270 23.46 17.08 4.67
C VAL A 270 22.21 17.91 4.96
N PRO A 271 20.99 17.34 4.94
CA PRO A 271 19.80 18.06 5.36
C PRO A 271 19.95 18.53 6.80
N ALA A 272 19.63 19.79 7.06
CA ALA A 272 19.85 20.42 8.36
C ALA A 272 18.57 21.01 8.93
N THR A 273 18.43 20.90 10.25
CA THR A 273 17.30 21.44 10.99
C THR A 273 17.42 22.95 11.14
N PHE A 274 16.27 23.61 11.24
CA PHE A 274 16.17 25.04 11.57
C PHE A 274 16.95 25.40 12.85
N ALA A 275 17.51 26.60 12.88
CA ALA A 275 18.29 27.18 13.98
C ALA A 275 19.53 26.37 14.39
N THR A 276 20.14 25.62 13.46
CA THR A 276 21.41 24.93 13.68
C THR A 276 22.53 25.48 12.81
N GLY A 277 23.78 25.16 13.16
CA GLY A 277 24.95 25.56 12.36
C GLY A 277 24.92 25.02 10.92
N GLY A 278 24.17 23.94 10.65
CA GLY A 278 24.00 23.36 9.32
C GLY A 278 22.91 24.02 8.46
N GLU A 279 22.06 24.86 9.05
CA GLU A 279 20.90 25.44 8.34
C GLU A 279 21.32 26.29 7.13
N ARG A 280 22.28 27.21 7.32
CA ARG A 280 22.72 28.11 6.24
C ARG A 280 23.34 27.36 5.06
N PRO A 281 24.30 26.44 5.27
CA PRO A 281 24.81 25.59 4.19
C PRO A 281 23.72 24.81 3.46
N TRP A 282 22.75 24.25 4.21
CA TRP A 282 21.64 23.51 3.62
C TRP A 282 20.75 24.38 2.73
N ARG A 283 20.34 25.56 3.22
CA ARG A 283 19.54 26.52 2.43
C ARG A 283 20.26 26.95 1.15
N GLN A 284 21.58 27.16 1.22
CA GLN A 284 22.39 27.49 0.05
C GLN A 284 22.42 26.36 -0.98
N ALA A 285 22.56 25.11 -0.53
CA ALA A 285 22.53 23.94 -1.39
C ALA A 285 21.17 23.78 -2.09
N VAL A 286 20.06 23.91 -1.34
CA VAL A 286 18.70 23.85 -1.89
C VAL A 286 18.49 24.96 -2.92
N LYS A 287 18.85 26.22 -2.60
CA LYS A 287 18.71 27.34 -3.52
C LYS A 287 19.52 27.13 -4.80
N ALA A 288 20.76 26.65 -4.69
CA ALA A 288 21.63 26.37 -5.83
C ALA A 288 21.03 25.27 -6.74
N ALA A 289 20.63 24.14 -6.15
CA ALA A 289 20.02 23.03 -6.88
C ALA A 289 18.70 23.45 -7.57
N ALA A 290 17.85 24.20 -6.86
CA ALA A 290 16.62 24.76 -7.40
C ALA A 290 16.88 25.71 -8.58
N SER A 291 17.85 26.62 -8.45
CA SER A 291 18.25 27.52 -9.54
C SER A 291 18.81 26.76 -10.74
N THR A 292 19.64 25.73 -10.52
CA THR A 292 20.16 24.88 -11.60
C THR A 292 19.03 24.14 -12.32
N ALA A 293 18.05 23.63 -11.59
CA ALA A 293 16.91 22.91 -12.15
C ALA A 293 15.97 23.82 -12.97
N MET A 294 15.75 25.05 -12.51
CA MET A 294 14.98 26.05 -13.25
C MET A 294 15.75 26.60 -14.46
N GLY A 295 17.08 26.66 -14.39
CA GLY A 295 17.91 27.21 -15.46
C GLY A 295 17.54 28.67 -15.75
N THR A 296 17.11 28.97 -16.96
CA THR A 296 16.62 30.30 -17.38
C THR A 296 15.09 30.42 -17.34
N LYS A 297 14.37 29.39 -16.89
CA LYS A 297 12.91 29.42 -16.81
C LYS A 297 12.45 30.34 -15.67
N PRO A 298 11.35 31.07 -15.83
CA PRO A 298 10.76 31.81 -14.72
C PRO A 298 10.25 30.84 -13.65
N ALA A 299 10.11 31.33 -12.41
CA ALA A 299 9.44 30.60 -11.34
C ALA A 299 8.05 30.13 -11.77
N LEU A 300 7.60 29.02 -11.21
CA LEU A 300 6.27 28.48 -11.47
C LEU A 300 5.21 29.42 -10.89
N THR A 301 4.08 29.52 -11.60
CA THR A 301 2.90 30.28 -11.18
C THR A 301 1.79 29.29 -10.88
N GLY A 302 1.07 29.51 -9.78
CA GLY A 302 0.06 28.57 -9.27
C GLY A 302 0.15 28.40 -7.77
N ARG A 303 -0.76 27.57 -7.24
CA ARG A 303 -0.66 26.94 -5.92
C ARG A 303 0.07 25.62 -6.04
N PHE A 304 0.81 25.22 -5.02
CA PHE A 304 1.78 24.14 -5.09
C PHE A 304 1.50 22.97 -4.16
N ALA A 305 1.85 21.77 -4.61
CA ALA A 305 2.22 20.66 -3.76
C ALA A 305 3.74 20.51 -3.76
N VAL A 306 4.33 20.32 -2.58
CA VAL A 306 5.76 20.07 -2.39
C VAL A 306 5.95 18.69 -1.78
N GLU A 307 6.78 17.86 -2.41
CA GLU A 307 7.18 16.56 -1.90
C GLU A 307 8.69 16.58 -1.62
N ILE A 308 9.11 16.11 -0.44
CA ILE A 308 10.51 16.14 -0.01
C ILE A 308 10.91 14.79 0.58
N ASP A 309 11.90 14.14 -0.01
CA ASP A 309 12.48 12.91 0.52
C ASP A 309 13.89 13.18 1.05
N PHE A 310 14.05 13.16 2.38
CA PHE A 310 15.32 13.38 3.05
C PHE A 310 16.10 12.07 3.24
N VAL A 311 17.39 12.09 2.86
CA VAL A 311 18.36 11.05 3.20
C VAL A 311 19.37 11.63 4.18
N LEU A 312 19.31 11.17 5.42
CA LEU A 312 20.04 11.74 6.56
C LEU A 312 21.21 10.84 6.97
N PRO A 313 22.28 11.42 7.53
CA PRO A 313 23.34 10.61 8.13
C PRO A 313 22.80 9.79 9.31
N ALA A 314 23.46 8.68 9.60
CA ALA A 314 23.15 7.89 10.79
C ALA A 314 23.33 8.75 12.06
N PRO A 315 22.41 8.67 13.04
CA PRO A 315 22.56 9.33 14.33
C PRO A 315 23.90 8.96 15.00
N THR A 316 24.68 9.95 15.42
CA THR A 316 25.98 9.75 16.08
C THR A 316 25.87 9.73 17.60
N ILE A 317 24.78 10.27 18.16
CA ILE A 317 24.46 10.23 19.58
C ILE A 317 23.04 9.72 19.83
N LYS A 318 22.86 9.01 20.95
CA LYS A 318 21.57 8.48 21.38
C LYS A 318 20.59 9.63 21.63
N GLY A 319 19.47 9.63 20.92
CA GLY A 319 18.46 10.70 21.01
C GLY A 319 18.66 11.86 20.03
N GLN A 320 19.62 11.79 19.10
CA GLN A 320 19.69 12.74 17.99
C GLN A 320 18.43 12.61 17.13
N GLY A 321 17.51 13.56 17.26
CA GLY A 321 16.27 13.64 16.50
C GLY A 321 16.46 14.44 15.21
N TRP A 322 15.95 13.89 14.11
CA TRP A 322 15.86 14.57 12.82
C TRP A 322 14.41 14.94 12.53
N ASP A 323 13.80 15.77 13.37
CA ASP A 323 12.36 16.03 13.28
C ASP A 323 12.01 16.63 11.91
N LEU A 324 10.96 16.09 11.29
CA LEU A 324 10.63 16.42 9.90
C LEU A 324 10.25 17.89 9.75
N ASP A 325 9.47 18.43 10.70
CA ASP A 325 9.10 19.84 10.77
C ASP A 325 10.32 20.77 10.76
N ASN A 326 11.36 20.41 11.52
CA ASN A 326 12.61 21.17 11.60
C ASN A 326 13.45 21.09 10.31
N LEU A 327 13.36 20.00 9.54
CA LEU A 327 14.02 19.84 8.24
C LEU A 327 13.25 20.53 7.11
N ILE A 328 11.93 20.51 7.18
CA ILE A 328 11.02 21.09 6.19
C ILE A 328 11.24 22.60 6.06
N LYS A 329 11.22 23.32 7.19
CA LYS A 329 11.23 24.78 7.20
C LYS A 329 12.38 25.40 6.40
N PRO A 330 13.67 25.12 6.70
CA PRO A 330 14.77 25.68 5.93
C PRO A 330 14.77 25.21 4.48
N THR A 331 14.22 24.04 4.19
CA THR A 331 14.11 23.53 2.81
C THR A 331 13.12 24.36 1.99
N ILE A 332 11.91 24.62 2.52
CA ILE A 332 10.89 25.44 1.86
C ILE A 332 11.35 26.90 1.74
N ASP A 333 11.98 27.46 2.79
CA ASP A 333 12.53 28.82 2.80
C ASP A 333 13.59 29.08 1.71
N ALA A 334 14.09 28.03 1.06
CA ALA A 334 15.07 28.09 -0.01
C ALA A 334 14.49 27.80 -1.41
N LEU A 335 13.19 27.52 -1.53
CA LEU A 335 12.52 27.20 -2.80
C LEU A 335 12.17 28.41 -3.67
N GLY A 336 12.56 29.63 -3.26
CA GLY A 336 12.29 30.87 -3.99
C GLY A 336 12.56 30.82 -5.51
N PRO A 337 13.64 30.16 -6.00
CA PRO A 337 13.85 30.02 -7.45
C PRO A 337 12.74 29.27 -8.20
N VAL A 338 12.04 28.35 -7.54
CA VAL A 338 11.02 27.47 -8.15
C VAL A 338 9.62 28.01 -7.90
N ILE A 339 9.30 28.36 -6.65
CA ILE A 339 7.96 28.83 -6.29
C ILE A 339 7.80 30.34 -6.41
N GLY A 340 8.87 31.10 -6.60
CA GLY A 340 8.85 32.57 -6.64
C GLY A 340 9.08 33.21 -5.27
N ILE A 341 9.28 34.52 -5.28
CA ILE A 341 9.52 35.33 -4.09
C ILE A 341 8.22 36.00 -3.65
N ARG A 342 7.98 36.00 -2.35
CA ARG A 342 6.79 36.60 -1.75
C ARG A 342 6.76 38.12 -2.02
N PRO A 343 5.66 38.68 -2.55
CA PRO A 343 5.53 40.12 -2.72
C PRO A 343 5.45 40.83 -1.35
N GLY A 344 6.12 41.98 -1.22
CA GLY A 344 6.04 42.82 -0.02
C GLY A 344 7.37 43.49 0.37
N ASN A 345 7.30 44.43 1.32
CA ASN A 345 8.47 45.15 1.84
C ASN A 345 9.11 44.36 3.00
N TRP A 346 9.67 43.19 2.67
CA TRP A 346 10.37 42.34 3.63
C TRP A 346 11.83 42.76 3.76
N THR A 347 12.39 42.61 4.97
CA THR A 347 13.82 42.91 5.23
C THR A 347 14.78 41.94 4.52
N SER A 348 14.27 40.81 4.03
CA SER A 348 15.00 39.81 3.25
C SER A 348 14.05 39.11 2.28
N GLU A 349 14.55 38.71 1.11
CA GLU A 349 13.78 37.88 0.17
C GLU A 349 13.35 36.56 0.83
N GLN A 350 12.08 36.21 0.69
CA GLN A 350 11.48 34.98 1.20
C GLN A 350 10.80 34.22 0.06
N ALA A 351 10.93 32.91 0.05
CA ALA A 351 10.16 32.07 -0.85
C ALA A 351 8.65 32.27 -0.56
N ASP A 352 7.82 32.25 -1.60
CA ASP A 352 6.37 32.44 -1.46
C ASP A 352 5.66 31.14 -1.04
N ASP A 353 5.95 30.71 0.18
CA ASP A 353 5.48 29.46 0.77
C ASP A 353 3.98 29.45 1.10
N GLU A 354 3.33 30.62 1.19
CA GLU A 354 1.87 30.75 1.34
C GLU A 354 1.09 30.13 0.17
N ARG A 355 1.74 29.92 -0.97
CA ARG A 355 1.18 29.22 -2.13
C ARG A 355 1.31 27.71 -2.07
N VAL A 356 2.00 27.15 -1.07
CA VAL A 356 2.10 25.70 -0.86
C VAL A 356 0.85 25.21 -0.13
N ASP A 357 -0.07 24.60 -0.88
CA ASP A 357 -1.33 24.02 -0.36
C ASP A 357 -1.13 22.62 0.24
N ARG A 358 -0.08 21.93 -0.19
CA ARG A 358 0.20 20.55 0.24
C ARG A 358 1.69 20.32 0.42
N LEU A 359 2.03 19.65 1.51
CA LEU A 359 3.39 19.23 1.81
C LEU A 359 3.41 17.75 2.18
N VAL A 360 4.29 16.98 1.55
CA VAL A 360 4.62 15.61 1.94
C VAL A 360 6.12 15.55 2.19
N ALA A 361 6.52 15.06 3.35
CA ALA A 361 7.93 14.87 3.67
C ALA A 361 8.18 13.48 4.21
N SER A 362 9.24 12.83 3.73
CA SER A 362 9.72 11.56 4.24
C SER A 362 11.19 11.68 4.65
N LYS A 363 11.65 10.80 5.53
CA LYS A 363 13.07 10.71 5.88
C LYS A 363 13.50 9.27 6.05
N ARG A 364 14.74 8.99 5.68
CA ARG A 364 15.44 7.74 6.00
C ARG A 364 16.91 8.02 6.28
N THR A 365 17.59 7.07 6.90
CA THR A 365 19.04 7.12 7.04
C THR A 365 19.74 6.64 5.76
N VAL A 366 20.96 7.12 5.53
CA VAL A 366 21.87 6.62 4.50
C VAL A 366 22.07 5.10 4.63
N THR A 367 22.24 4.45 3.49
CA THR A 367 22.73 3.07 3.36
C THR A 367 24.26 3.07 3.16
N GLU A 368 24.91 1.90 3.18
CA GLU A 368 26.37 1.81 3.08
C GLU A 368 26.89 2.43 1.78
N GLY A 369 27.82 3.39 1.88
CA GLY A 369 28.38 4.12 0.73
C GLY A 369 27.50 5.25 0.18
N GLU A 370 26.29 5.44 0.70
CA GLU A 370 25.38 6.50 0.28
C GLU A 370 25.68 7.84 0.96
N LYS A 371 25.60 8.93 0.19
CA LYS A 371 25.75 10.30 0.72
C LYS A 371 24.39 10.87 1.13
N PRO A 372 24.33 11.71 2.17
CA PRO A 372 23.13 12.49 2.48
C PRO A 372 22.71 13.38 1.31
N LEU A 373 21.40 13.50 1.10
CA LEU A 373 20.78 14.32 0.06
C LEU A 373 19.31 14.60 0.39
N ALA A 374 18.66 15.44 -0.41
CA ALA A 374 17.21 15.47 -0.51
C ALA A 374 16.74 15.46 -1.97
N THR A 375 15.64 14.77 -2.25
CA THR A 375 14.91 14.91 -3.51
C THR A 375 13.69 15.78 -3.27
N ILE A 376 13.51 16.82 -4.08
CA ILE A 376 12.41 17.78 -3.95
C ILE A 376 11.63 17.81 -5.26
N THR A 377 10.31 17.66 -5.16
CA THR A 377 9.37 17.85 -6.26
C THR A 377 8.38 18.95 -5.91
N VAL A 378 8.25 19.94 -6.79
CA VAL A 378 7.27 21.03 -6.70
C VAL A 378 6.32 20.91 -7.88
N SER A 379 5.03 20.77 -7.62
CA SER A 379 4.00 20.62 -8.66
C SER A 379 2.94 21.69 -8.51
N VAL A 380 2.53 22.31 -9.62
CA VAL A 380 1.35 23.18 -9.64
C VAL A 380 0.09 22.31 -9.51
N VAL A 381 -0.75 22.61 -8.52
CA VAL A 381 -1.99 21.87 -8.24
C VAL A 381 -3.26 22.62 -8.65
N ARG A 382 -3.16 23.94 -8.81
CA ARG A 382 -4.19 24.82 -9.38
C ARG A 382 -3.58 26.18 -9.72
N ASP A 383 -4.22 26.94 -10.60
CA ASP A 383 -3.81 28.31 -10.91
C ASP A 383 -4.05 29.26 -9.70
N ILE A 384 -3.46 30.45 -9.76
CA ILE A 384 -3.74 31.52 -8.79
C ILE A 384 -5.00 32.25 -9.30
N ASP A 385 -6.02 32.35 -8.45
CA ASP A 385 -7.25 33.09 -8.74
C ASP A 385 -7.00 34.61 -8.90
#